data_AF-A0A015KDT4-F1
#
_entry.id   AF-A0A015KDT4-F1
#
_cell.length_a   1.000
_cell.length_b   1.000
_cell.length_c   1.000
_cell.angle_alpha   90.00
_cell.angle_beta   90.00
_cell.angle_gamma   90.00
#
_symmetry.space_group_name_H-M   'P 1'
#
loop_
_entity.id
_entity.type
_entity.pdbx_description
1 polymer ?
#
loop_
_entity_poly.entity_id
_entity_poly.type
_entity_poly.pdbx_seq_one_letter_code
_entity_poly.pdbx_strand_id
1 'polypeptide(L)'
;MFAKLCIYAFFLIAITTITIGAFLEVSSKLTSHHAQLEKYGPPNQQSLSRRGHLNKRLQFVECKDGNDVLLDSYCNKLRKIIVHCQHPDGKLITFNKSCKKEEVCIDYNDANGNHQALCIENLYVRTWTSIDYNKLSCSSDTAYIQGGDLHTGVNTYYDDDEYPAEVYQLQTFLSEQMVENNFYKHNITKEFHDYRNTERIKYCFTPGSNLKITAYAVAINFDPKAGNDKGTPVLLIASSG
;
A
#
# COMPACT_ATOMS: atom_id res chain seq x y z
N MET A 1 46.58 36.28 -13.16
CA MET A 1 45.50 37.23 -12.77
C MET A 1 44.36 37.22 -13.80
N PHE A 2 43.69 36.08 -14.01
CA PHE A 2 42.64 35.95 -15.06
C PHE A 2 41.40 35.14 -14.62
N ALA A 3 41.18 34.97 -13.31
CA ALA A 3 40.07 34.15 -12.79
C ALA A 3 39.01 34.95 -12.01
N LYS A 4 39.04 36.30 -12.05
CA LYS A 4 38.09 37.17 -11.31
C LYS A 4 37.14 37.98 -12.20
N LEU A 5 37.12 37.76 -13.52
CA LEU A 5 36.32 38.54 -14.47
C LEU A 5 35.06 37.82 -15.01
N CYS A 6 34.89 36.51 -14.76
CA CYS A 6 33.74 35.77 -15.30
C CYS A 6 32.50 35.71 -14.39
N ILE A 7 32.59 36.21 -13.14
CA ILE A 7 31.48 36.15 -12.17
C ILE A 7 30.51 37.33 -12.32
N TYR A 8 30.92 38.42 -12.98
CA TYR A 8 30.08 39.62 -13.15
C TYR A 8 29.28 39.65 -14.46
N ALA A 9 29.49 38.71 -15.39
CA ALA A 9 28.80 38.71 -16.68
C ALA A 9 27.44 37.97 -16.68
N PHE A 10 27.18 37.11 -15.69
CA PHE A 10 25.92 36.34 -15.63
C PHE A 10 24.79 37.03 -14.84
N PHE A 11 25.10 38.05 -14.02
CA PHE A 11 24.09 38.79 -13.25
C PHE A 11 23.42 39.95 -14.01
N LEU A 12 23.79 40.21 -15.27
CA LEU A 12 23.22 41.28 -16.09
C LEU A 12 22.15 40.81 -17.10
N ILE A 13 21.77 39.53 -17.09
CA ILE A 13 20.68 38.99 -17.95
C ILE A 13 19.33 38.94 -17.20
N ALA A 14 19.34 39.19 -15.88
CA ALA A 14 18.13 39.36 -15.08
C ALA A 14 17.93 40.85 -14.79
N ILE A 15 17.14 41.53 -15.63
CA ILE A 15 16.44 42.82 -15.47
C ILE A 15 16.48 43.53 -16.85
N THR A 16 15.59 43.19 -17.79
CA THR A 16 15.26 44.06 -18.94
C THR A 16 14.01 43.65 -19.74
N THR A 17 13.12 42.77 -19.24
CA THR A 17 11.88 42.40 -19.98
C THR A 17 10.59 42.68 -19.22
N ILE A 18 10.58 43.73 -18.40
CA ILE A 18 9.33 44.31 -17.89
C ILE A 18 9.10 45.64 -18.62
N THR A 19 7.89 45.82 -19.15
CA THR A 19 7.30 47.02 -19.78
C THR A 19 7.68 47.33 -21.23
N ILE A 20 6.83 46.93 -22.19
CA ILE A 20 6.14 47.84 -23.13
C ILE A 20 4.77 47.22 -23.46
N GLY A 21 3.69 47.91 -23.11
CA GLY A 21 2.33 47.55 -23.45
C GLY A 21 1.89 48.10 -24.81
N ALA A 22 0.81 47.54 -25.36
CA ALA A 22 -0.11 48.25 -26.23
C ALA A 22 -1.54 47.71 -26.02
N PHE A 23 -2.50 48.63 -26.20
CA PHE A 23 -3.84 48.67 -25.62
C PHE A 23 -4.96 48.13 -26.52
N LEU A 24 -6.01 47.66 -25.84
CA LEU A 24 -7.46 47.59 -26.16
C LEU A 24 -7.95 47.75 -27.60
N GLU A 25 -8.75 46.77 -28.04
CA GLU A 25 -9.99 47.04 -28.78
C GLU A 25 -11.18 46.39 -28.07
N VAL A 26 -12.11 47.25 -27.70
CA VAL A 26 -13.41 46.95 -27.10
C VAL A 26 -14.34 46.48 -28.21
N SER A 27 -15.00 45.33 -28.03
CA SER A 27 -16.27 45.10 -28.71
C SER A 27 -17.28 44.55 -27.72
N SER A 28 -18.23 45.42 -27.40
CA SER A 28 -19.38 45.20 -26.55
C SER A 28 -20.34 44.19 -27.16
N LYS A 29 -20.64 43.11 -26.44
CA LYS A 29 -22.01 42.59 -26.41
C LYS A 29 -22.27 41.81 -25.12
N LEU A 30 -22.71 42.58 -24.14
CA LEU A 30 -23.48 42.11 -23.00
C LEU A 30 -24.77 41.48 -23.53
N THR A 31 -24.89 40.16 -23.43
CA THR A 31 -26.19 39.48 -23.54
C THR A 31 -26.23 38.32 -22.56
N SER A 32 -26.81 38.61 -21.39
CA SER A 32 -27.79 37.76 -20.73
C SER A 32 -27.39 36.30 -20.47
N HIS A 33 -26.64 36.10 -19.38
CA HIS A 33 -26.75 34.90 -18.55
C HIS A 33 -28.20 34.75 -18.05
N HIS A 34 -29.10 34.11 -18.80
CA HIS A 34 -30.29 33.49 -18.22
C HIS A 34 -31.13 32.54 -19.11
N ALA A 35 -30.68 32.17 -20.32
CA ALA A 35 -31.50 31.33 -21.19
C ALA A 35 -30.69 30.24 -21.89
N GLN A 36 -30.24 29.22 -21.14
CA GLN A 36 -29.88 27.93 -21.74
C GLN A 36 -29.93 26.73 -20.78
N LEU A 37 -30.71 26.83 -19.70
CA LEU A 37 -30.84 25.77 -18.69
C LEU A 37 -32.13 24.92 -18.80
N GLU A 38 -32.86 24.98 -19.92
CA GLU A 38 -34.14 24.24 -20.08
C GLU A 38 -34.18 23.23 -21.23
N LYS A 39 -33.06 22.88 -21.87
CA LYS A 39 -33.06 21.88 -22.97
C LYS A 39 -32.37 20.55 -22.67
N TYR A 40 -31.79 20.39 -21.49
CA TYR A 40 -31.27 19.11 -21.02
C TYR A 40 -31.74 18.89 -19.59
N GLY A 41 -32.67 17.95 -19.41
CA GLY A 41 -33.03 17.44 -18.08
C GLY A 41 -31.81 16.87 -17.35
N PRO A 42 -31.91 16.59 -16.04
CA PRO A 42 -30.76 16.21 -15.23
C PRO A 42 -30.03 15.02 -15.85
N PRO A 43 -28.69 15.05 -15.97
CA PRO A 43 -27.98 13.96 -16.61
C PRO A 43 -28.20 12.67 -15.83
N ASN A 44 -28.87 11.72 -16.49
CA ASN A 44 -28.99 10.33 -16.05
C ASN A 44 -27.59 9.80 -15.69
N GLN A 45 -27.38 9.47 -14.42
CA GLN A 45 -26.15 8.87 -13.86
C GLN A 45 -25.79 7.49 -14.43
N GLN A 46 -26.43 7.04 -15.51
CA GLN A 46 -26.29 5.67 -16.02
C GLN A 46 -25.19 5.49 -17.09
N SER A 47 -24.53 6.55 -17.58
CA SER A 47 -23.49 6.41 -18.62
C SER A 47 -22.04 6.35 -18.11
N LEU A 48 -21.79 6.48 -16.80
CA LEU A 48 -20.45 6.29 -16.22
C LEU A 48 -20.15 4.84 -15.78
N SER A 49 -21.13 3.93 -15.86
CA SER A 49 -20.95 2.52 -15.49
C SER A 49 -20.12 1.66 -16.47
N ARG A 50 -19.58 2.23 -17.57
CA ARG A 50 -18.81 1.46 -18.58
C ARG A 50 -17.29 1.60 -18.52
N ARG A 51 -16.72 2.28 -17.51
CA ARG A 51 -15.27 2.24 -17.18
C ARG A 51 -14.99 1.90 -15.71
N GLY A 52 -15.92 1.19 -15.05
CA GLY A 52 -15.85 0.88 -13.61
C GLY A 52 -15.24 -0.49 -13.26
N HIS A 53 -14.26 -0.99 -14.00
CA HIS A 53 -13.71 -2.34 -13.78
C HIS A 53 -12.35 -2.40 -13.07
N LEU A 54 -11.87 -1.27 -12.52
CA LEU A 54 -10.64 -1.21 -11.70
C LEU A 54 -10.91 -1.15 -10.19
N ASN A 55 -12.17 -1.28 -9.75
CA ASN A 55 -12.53 -1.22 -8.33
C ASN A 55 -12.82 -2.62 -7.75
N LYS A 56 -11.89 -3.57 -7.92
CA LYS A 56 -11.97 -4.82 -7.15
C LYS A 56 -11.53 -4.55 -5.72
N ARG A 57 -12.57 -4.42 -4.88
CA ARG A 57 -12.54 -4.24 -3.43
C ARG A 57 -11.39 -4.98 -2.76
N LEU A 58 -10.51 -4.19 -2.16
CA LEU A 58 -9.85 -4.61 -0.94
C LEU A 58 -10.87 -5.18 0.05
N GLN A 59 -10.62 -6.39 0.56
CA GLN A 59 -11.50 -7.03 1.52
C GLN A 59 -10.82 -7.16 2.87
N PHE A 60 -10.84 -6.06 3.62
CA PHE A 60 -10.63 -6.15 5.05
C PHE A 60 -11.61 -7.14 5.68
N VAL A 61 -11.16 -7.74 6.77
CA VAL A 61 -11.97 -8.67 7.54
C VAL A 61 -13.02 -7.86 8.30
N GLU A 62 -14.24 -8.39 8.35
CA GLU A 62 -15.36 -7.83 9.10
C GLU A 62 -16.10 -9.00 9.74
N CYS A 63 -16.78 -8.73 10.85
CA CYS A 63 -17.69 -9.69 11.46
C CYS A 63 -18.90 -9.96 10.57
N LYS A 64 -19.57 -11.10 10.79
CA LYS A 64 -20.74 -11.49 9.99
C LYS A 64 -21.95 -10.62 10.30
N ASP A 65 -22.12 -10.26 11.57
CA ASP A 65 -23.12 -9.29 12.03
C ASP A 65 -22.46 -7.92 12.17
N GLY A 66 -23.14 -6.87 11.72
CA GLY A 66 -22.64 -5.49 11.80
C GLY A 66 -22.64 -4.93 13.23
N ASN A 67 -23.31 -5.59 14.18
CA ASN A 67 -23.29 -5.21 15.59
C ASN A 67 -22.14 -5.86 16.37
N ASP A 68 -21.47 -6.86 15.80
CA ASP A 68 -20.33 -7.52 16.43
C ASP A 68 -19.06 -6.66 16.30
N VAL A 69 -18.20 -6.73 17.31
CA VAL A 69 -16.90 -6.05 17.32
C VAL A 69 -15.83 -7.03 16.85
N LEU A 70 -15.05 -6.63 15.83
CA LEU A 70 -13.86 -7.39 15.41
C LEU A 70 -12.78 -7.24 16.47
N LEU A 71 -12.30 -8.36 17.01
CA LEU A 71 -11.22 -8.39 17.99
C LEU A 71 -9.86 -8.53 17.30
N ASP A 72 -9.70 -9.63 16.56
CA ASP A 72 -8.49 -9.95 15.84
C ASP A 72 -8.80 -10.83 14.62
N SER A 73 -7.83 -10.91 13.73
CA SER A 73 -7.84 -11.89 12.66
C SER A 73 -6.41 -12.28 12.28
N TYR A 74 -6.24 -13.51 11.83
CA TYR A 74 -4.92 -14.03 11.46
C TYR A 74 -4.98 -15.07 10.34
N CYS A 75 -3.86 -15.24 9.65
CA CYS A 75 -3.69 -16.18 8.57
C CYS A 75 -3.46 -17.61 9.07
N ASN A 76 -4.42 -18.49 8.85
CA ASN A 76 -4.27 -19.92 9.15
C ASN A 76 -3.70 -20.71 7.97
N LYS A 77 -3.89 -20.23 6.75
CA LYS A 77 -3.25 -20.74 5.51
C LYS A 77 -3.06 -19.59 4.52
N LEU A 78 -2.30 -19.83 3.45
CA LEU A 78 -2.08 -18.89 2.35
C LEU A 78 -3.37 -18.23 1.84
N ARG A 79 -4.51 -18.95 1.88
CA ARG A 79 -5.82 -18.46 1.42
C ARG A 79 -6.93 -18.55 2.46
N LYS A 80 -6.59 -18.58 3.75
CA LYS A 80 -7.59 -18.75 4.82
C LYS A 80 -7.26 -17.89 6.04
N ILE A 81 -8.22 -17.06 6.41
CA ILE A 81 -8.21 -16.23 7.60
C ILE A 81 -9.10 -16.86 8.67
N ILE A 82 -8.65 -16.82 9.93
CA ILE A 82 -9.49 -17.00 11.11
C ILE A 82 -9.86 -15.62 11.64
N VAL A 83 -11.15 -15.45 11.94
CA VAL A 83 -11.71 -14.17 12.40
C VAL A 83 -12.30 -14.39 13.79
N HIS A 84 -11.93 -13.51 14.72
CA HIS A 84 -12.50 -13.45 16.06
C HIS A 84 -13.33 -12.19 16.24
N CYS A 85 -14.59 -12.37 16.60
CA CYS A 85 -15.55 -11.32 16.84
C CYS A 85 -16.17 -11.48 18.22
N GLN A 86 -16.68 -10.38 18.77
CA GLN A 86 -17.42 -10.36 20.03
C GLN A 86 -18.81 -9.77 19.79
N HIS A 87 -19.84 -10.54 20.14
CA HIS A 87 -21.22 -10.06 20.14
C HIS A 87 -21.43 -9.04 21.28
N PRO A 88 -22.37 -8.09 21.15
CA PRO A 88 -22.75 -7.15 22.22
C PRO A 88 -23.02 -7.74 23.61
N ASP A 89 -23.32 -9.03 23.73
CA ASP A 89 -23.58 -9.72 25.00
C ASP A 89 -22.28 -10.30 25.62
N GLY A 90 -21.13 -10.05 24.97
CA GLY A 90 -19.82 -10.52 25.36
C GLY A 90 -19.41 -11.87 24.77
N LYS A 91 -20.30 -12.57 24.05
CA LYS A 91 -20.00 -13.89 23.49
C LYS A 91 -18.99 -13.82 22.34
N LEU A 92 -17.98 -14.69 22.39
CA LEU A 92 -16.98 -14.83 21.33
C LEU A 92 -17.50 -15.68 20.17
N ILE A 93 -17.23 -15.22 18.95
CA ILE A 93 -17.60 -15.85 17.69
C ILE A 93 -16.33 -16.02 16.85
N THR A 94 -16.06 -17.25 16.43
CA THR A 94 -14.95 -17.59 15.55
C THR A 94 -15.47 -18.14 14.23
N PHE A 95 -14.94 -17.65 13.11
CA PHE A 95 -15.25 -18.23 11.80
C PHE A 95 -14.08 -18.10 10.81
N ASN A 96 -14.16 -18.90 9.76
CA ASN A 96 -13.19 -18.89 8.68
C ASN A 96 -13.65 -17.96 7.55
N LYS A 97 -12.74 -17.13 7.02
CA LYS A 97 -12.91 -16.39 5.77
C LYS A 97 -11.90 -16.92 4.75
N SER A 98 -12.38 -17.33 3.57
CA SER A 98 -11.53 -17.81 2.48
C SER A 98 -11.15 -16.65 1.56
N CYS A 99 -9.88 -16.56 1.20
CA CYS A 99 -9.41 -15.66 0.15
C CYS A 99 -9.73 -16.22 -1.23
N LYS A 100 -9.83 -15.35 -2.24
CA LYS A 100 -9.96 -15.81 -3.63
C LYS A 100 -8.68 -16.53 -4.07
N LYS A 101 -8.79 -17.28 -5.17
CA LYS A 101 -7.68 -18.08 -5.72
C LYS A 101 -6.40 -17.25 -5.97
N GLU A 102 -6.55 -16.03 -6.48
CA GLU A 102 -5.45 -15.11 -6.81
C GLU A 102 -5.09 -14.13 -5.68
N GLU A 103 -5.69 -14.32 -4.51
CA GLU A 103 -5.41 -13.53 -3.31
C GLU A 103 -4.53 -14.33 -2.35
N VAL A 104 -3.75 -13.60 -1.56
CA VAL A 104 -2.92 -14.15 -0.49
C VAL A 104 -3.37 -13.56 0.84
N CYS A 105 -3.35 -14.38 1.88
CA CYS A 105 -3.53 -13.95 3.26
C CYS A 105 -2.22 -13.34 3.78
N ILE A 106 -2.27 -12.15 4.35
CA ILE A 106 -1.11 -11.55 5.03
C ILE A 106 -1.56 -10.97 6.38
N ASP A 107 -0.78 -11.28 7.43
CA ASP A 107 -0.93 -10.69 8.75
C ASP A 107 -0.27 -9.30 8.79
N TYR A 108 -0.92 -8.37 9.45
CA TYR A 108 -0.44 -7.00 9.67
C TYR A 108 -0.95 -6.47 11.01
N ASN A 109 -0.41 -5.33 11.43
CA ASN A 109 -0.97 -4.56 12.53
C ASN A 109 -1.73 -3.37 11.96
N ASP A 110 -2.99 -3.19 12.37
CA ASP A 110 -3.78 -2.02 12.01
C ASP A 110 -3.21 -0.72 12.62
N ALA A 111 -3.83 0.42 12.32
CA ALA A 111 -3.42 1.73 12.84
C ALA A 111 -3.43 1.82 14.38
N ASN A 112 -4.15 0.92 15.06
CA ASN A 112 -4.22 0.88 16.52
C ASN A 112 -3.29 -0.20 17.11
N GLY A 113 -2.50 -0.88 16.28
CA GLY A 113 -1.60 -1.96 16.69
C GLY A 113 -2.29 -3.30 16.89
N ASN A 114 -3.56 -3.46 16.54
CA ASN A 114 -4.25 -4.76 16.67
C ASN A 114 -3.80 -5.70 15.56
N HIS A 115 -3.66 -6.98 15.89
CA HIS A 115 -3.34 -8.02 14.93
C HIS A 115 -4.53 -8.30 14.01
N GLN A 116 -4.30 -8.11 12.72
CA GLN A 116 -5.30 -8.31 11.68
C GLN A 116 -4.71 -9.10 10.52
N ALA A 117 -5.59 -9.68 9.70
CA ALA A 117 -5.24 -10.27 8.43
C ALA A 117 -6.10 -9.70 7.31
N LEU A 118 -5.59 -9.73 6.08
CA LEU A 118 -6.37 -9.40 4.89
C LEU A 118 -6.12 -10.40 3.77
N CYS A 119 -7.10 -10.51 2.87
CA CYS A 119 -6.90 -11.14 1.56
C CYS A 119 -6.50 -10.05 0.57
N ILE A 120 -5.34 -10.19 -0.06
CA ILE A 120 -4.77 -9.18 -0.95
C ILE A 120 -4.42 -9.77 -2.32
N GLU A 121 -4.73 -9.03 -3.38
CA GLU A 121 -4.41 -9.44 -4.75
C GLU A 121 -2.90 -9.34 -5.00
N ASN A 122 -2.36 -10.28 -5.80
CA ASN A 122 -0.93 -10.37 -6.12
C ASN A 122 -0.29 -9.07 -6.64
N LEU A 123 -1.05 -8.15 -7.24
CA LEU A 123 -0.52 -6.88 -7.75
C LEU A 123 0.07 -5.97 -6.65
N TYR A 124 -0.40 -6.11 -5.41
CA TYR A 124 0.07 -5.33 -4.26
C TYR A 124 1.10 -6.08 -3.41
N VAL A 125 1.44 -7.31 -3.80
CA VAL A 125 2.25 -8.22 -3.00
C VAL A 125 3.62 -8.38 -3.62
N ARG A 126 4.67 -8.23 -2.80
CA ARG A 126 6.01 -8.73 -3.16
C ARG A 126 6.09 -10.19 -2.79
N THR A 127 6.50 -11.01 -3.75
CA THR A 127 6.66 -12.45 -3.56
C THR A 127 8.10 -12.85 -3.84
N TRP A 128 8.67 -13.67 -2.96
CA TRP A 128 9.99 -14.27 -3.18
C TRP A 128 10.08 -15.61 -2.47
N THR A 129 10.90 -16.50 -3.01
CA THR A 129 11.00 -17.90 -2.57
C THR A 129 12.40 -18.19 -2.07
N SER A 130 12.50 -19.12 -1.11
CA SER A 130 13.78 -19.62 -0.59
C SER A 130 14.67 -20.16 -1.70
N ILE A 131 15.95 -19.79 -1.69
CA ILE A 131 16.95 -20.30 -2.64
C ILE A 131 17.46 -21.68 -2.18
N ASP A 132 18.11 -21.73 -1.00
CA ASP A 132 18.71 -22.93 -0.42
C ASP A 132 18.51 -22.96 1.11
N TYR A 133 18.84 -24.11 1.72
CA TYR A 133 18.94 -24.26 3.18
C TYR A 133 19.82 -23.19 3.80
N ASN A 134 19.30 -22.52 4.84
CA ASN A 134 19.99 -21.50 5.63
C ASN A 134 20.65 -20.36 4.84
N LYS A 135 20.26 -20.14 3.59
CA LYS A 135 20.67 -18.95 2.83
C LYS A 135 19.61 -17.87 2.96
N LEU A 136 20.08 -16.65 3.22
CA LEU A 136 19.23 -15.47 3.22
C LEU A 136 18.61 -15.29 1.83
N SER A 137 17.28 -15.25 1.78
CA SER A 137 16.51 -15.05 0.56
C SER A 137 15.71 -13.77 0.70
N CYS A 138 15.85 -12.85 -0.26
CA CYS A 138 15.31 -11.50 -0.18
C CYS A 138 14.33 -11.18 -1.31
N SER A 139 13.37 -10.32 -1.01
CA SER A 139 12.53 -9.66 -1.99
C SER A 139 13.36 -8.73 -2.88
N SER A 140 12.73 -8.21 -3.93
CA SER A 140 13.26 -7.04 -4.64
C SER A 140 13.45 -5.87 -3.67
N ASP A 141 14.53 -5.12 -3.89
CA ASP A 141 14.86 -3.91 -3.14
C ASP A 141 14.27 -2.70 -3.87
N THR A 142 13.05 -2.33 -3.52
CA THR A 142 12.27 -1.33 -4.27
C THR A 142 11.48 -0.44 -3.32
N ALA A 143 11.16 0.76 -3.77
CA ALA A 143 10.28 1.66 -3.04
C ALA A 143 8.79 1.40 -3.39
N TYR A 144 7.90 1.84 -2.51
CA TYR A 144 6.47 1.91 -2.75
C TYR A 144 6.11 3.25 -3.41
N ILE A 145 5.06 3.27 -4.24
CA ILE A 145 4.74 4.46 -5.06
C ILE A 145 4.35 5.69 -4.23
N GLN A 146 3.82 5.47 -3.02
CA GLN A 146 3.24 6.48 -2.16
C GLN A 146 4.08 6.63 -0.89
N GLY A 147 4.35 7.88 -0.50
CA GLY A 147 4.92 8.23 0.80
C GLY A 147 3.85 8.53 1.86
N GLY A 148 4.27 8.70 3.10
CA GLY A 148 3.40 8.88 4.27
C GLY A 148 3.57 7.74 5.28
N ASP A 149 2.62 7.56 6.17
CA ASP A 149 2.68 6.46 7.14
C ASP A 149 2.42 5.12 6.44
N LEU A 150 3.28 4.15 6.71
CA LEU A 150 3.28 2.86 6.02
C LEU A 150 3.43 1.72 7.03
N HIS A 151 2.48 0.80 7.01
CA HIS A 151 2.52 -0.43 7.81
C HIS A 151 2.77 -1.60 6.87
N THR A 152 3.77 -2.40 7.16
CA THR A 152 4.13 -3.56 6.36
C THR A 152 3.73 -4.84 7.07
N GLY A 153 3.25 -5.81 6.30
CA GLY A 153 3.01 -7.17 6.76
C GLY A 153 3.76 -8.14 5.85
N VAL A 154 4.42 -9.12 6.45
CA VAL A 154 5.13 -10.19 5.73
C VAL A 154 4.73 -11.52 6.33
N ASN A 155 4.38 -12.49 5.49
CA ASN A 155 4.12 -13.87 5.89
C ASN A 155 4.95 -14.85 5.06
N THR A 156 5.38 -15.94 5.67
CA THR A 156 6.02 -17.09 5.02
C THR A 156 5.08 -18.29 5.01
N TYR A 157 5.03 -19.03 3.91
CA TYR A 157 4.25 -20.26 3.76
C TYR A 157 5.07 -21.38 3.13
N TYR A 158 4.79 -22.62 3.50
CA TYR A 158 5.33 -23.78 2.79
C TYR A 158 4.63 -23.92 1.42
N ASP A 159 5.42 -24.21 0.39
CA ASP A 159 4.91 -24.35 -0.99
C ASP A 159 4.00 -25.58 -1.18
N ASP A 160 4.12 -26.60 -0.35
CA ASP A 160 3.44 -27.90 -0.50
C ASP A 160 2.05 -27.94 0.12
N ASP A 161 1.87 -27.36 1.31
CA ASP A 161 0.64 -27.47 2.10
C ASP A 161 -0.03 -26.11 2.43
N GLU A 162 0.63 -25.01 2.07
CA GLU A 162 0.19 -23.63 2.26
C GLU A 162 -0.03 -23.22 3.72
N TYR A 163 0.51 -23.97 4.69
CA TYR A 163 0.52 -23.55 6.09
C TYR A 163 1.60 -22.49 6.34
N PRO A 164 1.38 -21.57 7.30
CA PRO A 164 2.42 -20.63 7.72
C PRO A 164 3.70 -21.37 8.08
N ALA A 165 4.81 -20.96 7.47
CA ALA A 165 6.11 -21.55 7.68
C ALA A 165 6.89 -20.73 8.69
N GLU A 166 7.17 -21.30 9.86
CA GLU A 166 8.11 -20.69 10.79
C GLU A 166 9.52 -20.76 10.20
N VAL A 167 10.16 -19.61 10.06
CA VAL A 167 11.52 -19.51 9.52
C VAL A 167 12.50 -19.14 10.61
N TYR A 168 13.78 -19.48 10.42
CA TYR A 168 14.83 -19.18 11.39
C TYR A 168 14.93 -17.68 11.67
N GLN A 169 14.86 -16.85 10.62
CA GLN A 169 15.00 -15.40 10.75
C GLN A 169 14.16 -14.67 9.69
N LEU A 170 13.48 -13.60 10.10
CA LEU A 170 12.76 -12.63 9.26
C LEU A 170 13.35 -11.24 9.48
N GLN A 171 13.61 -10.52 8.40
CA GLN A 171 14.26 -9.21 8.44
C GLN A 171 13.54 -8.22 7.52
N THR A 172 13.43 -6.97 7.98
CA THR A 172 13.02 -5.84 7.16
C THR A 172 14.16 -4.83 7.10
N PHE A 173 14.46 -4.36 5.89
CA PHE A 173 15.47 -3.34 5.61
C PHE A 173 14.82 -2.10 5.02
N LEU A 174 15.25 -0.92 5.48
CA LEU A 174 14.94 0.38 4.90
C LEU A 174 16.26 1.01 4.43
N SER A 175 16.40 1.26 3.14
CA SER A 175 17.61 1.83 2.53
C SER A 175 18.89 1.12 2.99
N GLU A 176 18.91 -0.21 2.88
CA GLU A 176 20.00 -1.12 3.31
C GLU A 176 20.22 -1.24 4.83
N GLN A 177 19.55 -0.45 5.66
CA GLN A 177 19.61 -0.58 7.11
C GLN A 177 18.56 -1.59 7.59
N MET A 178 18.97 -2.58 8.38
CA MET A 178 18.04 -3.49 9.05
C MET A 178 17.26 -2.72 10.12
N VAL A 179 15.95 -2.67 9.99
CA VAL A 179 15.04 -1.92 10.87
C VAL A 179 14.12 -2.83 11.69
N GLU A 180 14.00 -4.09 11.30
CA GLU A 180 13.24 -5.09 12.05
C GLU A 180 13.87 -6.48 11.86
N ASN A 181 13.88 -7.28 12.94
CA ASN A 181 14.51 -8.59 12.94
C ASN A 181 13.87 -9.54 13.97
N ASN A 182 13.24 -10.60 13.48
CA ASN A 182 12.59 -11.62 14.31
C ASN A 182 13.16 -13.00 14.02
N PHE A 183 13.28 -13.83 15.06
CA PHE A 183 13.68 -15.23 14.95
C PHE A 183 12.51 -16.15 15.25
N TYR A 184 12.46 -17.31 14.56
CA TYR A 184 11.45 -18.35 14.81
C TYR A 184 10.02 -17.81 14.72
N LYS A 185 9.73 -17.09 13.62
CA LYS A 185 8.41 -16.54 13.31
C LYS A 185 8.04 -16.86 11.86
N HIS A 186 6.75 -16.86 11.57
CA HIS A 186 6.23 -16.96 10.20
C HIS A 186 5.75 -15.61 9.65
N ASN A 187 5.76 -14.57 10.48
CA ASN A 187 5.38 -13.23 10.08
C ASN A 187 6.26 -12.16 10.74
N ILE A 188 6.29 -10.99 10.12
CA ILE A 188 6.96 -9.79 10.63
C ILE A 188 6.18 -8.57 10.13
N THR A 189 5.96 -7.61 11.03
CA THR A 189 5.30 -6.35 10.72
C THR A 189 6.22 -5.19 11.08
N LYS A 190 6.05 -4.05 10.40
CA LYS A 190 6.81 -2.83 10.70
C LYS A 190 5.99 -1.61 10.34
N GLU A 191 6.00 -0.64 11.24
CA GLU A 191 5.46 0.70 11.00
C GLU A 191 6.60 1.65 10.61
N PHE A 192 6.37 2.42 9.56
CA PHE A 192 7.23 3.46 9.06
C PHE A 192 6.46 4.78 9.08
N HIS A 193 6.89 5.70 9.93
CA HIS A 193 6.37 7.06 9.93
C HIS A 193 7.08 7.90 8.88
N ASP A 194 6.35 8.80 8.23
CA ASP A 194 6.89 9.75 7.23
C ASP A 194 7.73 9.07 6.11
N TYR A 195 7.36 7.84 5.71
CA TYR A 195 8.07 7.10 4.67
C TYR A 195 8.10 7.89 3.36
N ARG A 196 9.27 7.98 2.73
CA ARG A 196 9.44 8.65 1.44
C ARG A 196 9.44 7.61 0.33
N ASN A 197 8.72 7.89 -0.76
CA ASN A 197 8.69 7.01 -1.94
C ASN A 197 10.05 6.87 -2.68
N THR A 198 11.11 7.48 -2.17
CA THR A 198 12.51 7.26 -2.59
C THR A 198 13.24 6.25 -1.72
N GLU A 199 12.73 5.92 -0.54
CA GLU A 199 13.34 4.97 0.39
C GLU A 199 12.98 3.55 -0.03
N ARG A 200 13.99 2.72 -0.23
CA ARG A 200 13.79 1.36 -0.73
C ARG A 200 13.58 0.43 0.45
N ILE A 201 12.57 -0.43 0.37
CA ILE A 201 12.32 -1.45 1.38
C ILE A 201 12.71 -2.79 0.78
N LYS A 202 13.35 -3.64 1.58
CA LYS A 202 13.72 -5.02 1.22
C LYS A 202 13.36 -5.92 2.39
N TYR A 203 12.69 -7.03 2.09
CA TYR A 203 12.32 -8.03 3.08
C TYR A 203 13.14 -9.28 2.84
N CYS A 204 13.64 -9.91 3.89
CA CYS A 204 14.42 -11.13 3.74
C CYS A 204 14.03 -12.17 4.80
N PHE A 205 14.30 -13.43 4.49
CA PHE A 205 14.20 -14.50 5.47
C PHE A 205 15.29 -15.56 5.28
N THR A 206 15.60 -16.25 6.36
CA THR A 206 16.45 -17.45 6.37
C THR A 206 15.57 -18.65 6.73
N PRO A 207 15.39 -19.64 5.83
CA PRO A 207 14.37 -20.68 6.00
C PRO A 207 14.47 -21.52 7.29
N GLY A 208 15.68 -21.88 7.72
CA GLY A 208 15.86 -22.82 8.84
C GLY A 208 15.55 -24.29 8.52
N SER A 209 15.01 -24.58 7.33
CA SER A 209 14.67 -25.93 6.86
C SER A 209 15.00 -26.12 5.37
N ASN A 210 15.00 -27.38 4.91
CA ASN A 210 15.16 -27.72 3.49
C ASN A 210 13.84 -27.61 2.71
N LEU A 211 12.73 -27.30 3.38
CA LEU A 211 11.44 -27.15 2.73
C LEU A 211 11.41 -25.85 1.96
N LYS A 212 10.77 -25.90 0.79
CA LYS A 212 10.61 -24.74 -0.07
C LYS A 212 9.56 -23.81 0.55
N ILE A 213 9.97 -22.58 0.81
CA ILE A 213 9.14 -21.57 1.48
C ILE A 213 9.03 -20.35 0.57
N THR A 214 7.81 -19.83 0.44
CA THR A 214 7.54 -18.57 -0.26
C THR A 214 7.04 -17.53 0.72
N ALA A 215 7.63 -16.34 0.65
CA ALA A 215 7.25 -15.18 1.43
C ALA A 215 6.45 -14.18 0.58
N TYR A 216 5.54 -13.49 1.26
CA TYR A 216 4.62 -12.52 0.69
C TYR A 216 4.63 -11.28 1.57
N ALA A 217 4.87 -10.11 0.98
CA ALA A 217 4.89 -8.85 1.70
C ALA A 217 3.92 -7.84 1.08
N VAL A 218 3.20 -7.12 1.93
CA VAL A 218 2.33 -6.00 1.56
C VAL A 218 2.74 -4.77 2.37
N ALA A 219 2.44 -3.60 1.82
CA ALA A 219 2.44 -2.37 2.60
C ALA A 219 1.09 -1.68 2.50
N ILE A 220 0.63 -1.13 3.61
CA ILE A 220 -0.69 -0.56 3.82
C ILE A 220 -0.49 0.84 4.39
N ASN A 221 -1.08 1.83 3.74
CA ASN A 221 -1.13 3.20 4.23
C ASN A 221 -2.41 3.40 5.04
N PHE A 222 -2.30 3.95 6.23
CA PHE A 222 -3.46 4.39 7.01
C PHE A 222 -3.57 5.91 6.91
N ASP A 223 -4.76 6.39 6.58
CA ASP A 223 -5.08 7.81 6.67
C ASP A 223 -6.21 7.99 7.69
N PRO A 224 -5.87 8.14 8.99
CA PRO A 224 -6.87 8.36 10.04
C PRO A 224 -7.66 9.66 9.81
N LYS A 225 -7.07 10.66 9.13
CA LYS A 225 -7.73 11.94 8.85
C LYS A 225 -8.78 11.81 7.75
N ALA A 226 -8.63 10.84 6.86
CA ALA A 226 -9.62 10.49 5.85
C ALA A 226 -10.65 9.44 6.32
N GLY A 227 -10.60 8.99 7.58
CA GLY A 227 -11.45 7.91 8.10
C GLY A 227 -11.12 6.54 7.50
N ASN A 228 -9.87 6.34 7.07
CA ASN A 228 -9.38 5.11 6.49
C ASN A 228 -8.66 4.26 7.54
N ASP A 229 -9.36 3.93 8.62
CA ASP A 229 -8.81 3.19 9.76
C ASP A 229 -8.42 1.75 9.40
N LYS A 230 -8.96 1.24 8.28
CA LYS A 230 -8.65 -0.09 7.75
C LYS A 230 -7.43 -0.09 6.83
N GLY A 231 -7.06 1.07 6.29
CA GLY A 231 -5.86 1.27 5.47
C GLY A 231 -6.06 0.97 3.98
N THR A 232 -5.06 1.28 3.17
CA THR A 232 -5.04 1.08 1.72
C THR A 232 -3.69 0.53 1.26
N PRO A 233 -3.64 -0.66 0.66
CA PRO A 233 -2.46 -1.24 0.07
C PRO A 233 -1.80 -0.32 -0.93
N VAL A 234 -0.48 -0.25 -0.83
CA VAL A 234 0.34 0.62 -1.66
C VAL A 234 0.99 -0.22 -2.75
N LEU A 235 0.87 0.25 -3.99
CA LEU A 235 1.50 -0.40 -5.14
C LEU A 235 3.03 -0.28 -5.09
N LEU A 236 3.67 -1.23 -5.76
CA LEU A 236 5.10 -1.24 -5.98
C LEU A 236 5.48 -0.28 -7.11
N ILE A 237 6.60 0.43 -6.97
CA ILE A 237 7.20 1.08 -8.14
C ILE A 237 7.65 -0.04 -9.08
N ALA A 238 7.09 -0.06 -10.29
CA ALA A 238 7.54 -0.99 -11.33
C ALA A 238 9.04 -0.75 -11.55
N SER A 239 9.86 -1.78 -11.35
CA SER A 239 11.26 -1.71 -11.76
C SER A 239 11.29 -1.58 -13.28
N SER A 240 11.63 -0.40 -13.78
CA SER A 240 12.06 -0.23 -15.17
C SER A 240 13.35 -1.04 -15.34
N GLY A 241 13.21 -2.24 -15.90
CA GLY A 241 14.35 -3.02 -16.39
C GLY A 241 14.96 -2.39 -17.63
#